data_AF-A0A7I8D5H1-F1
#
_entry.id   AF-A0A7I8D5H1-F1
#
_cell.length_a   1.000
_cell.length_b   1.000
_cell.length_c   1.000
_cell.angle_alpha   90.00
_cell.angle_beta   90.00
_cell.angle_gamma   90.00
#
_symmetry.space_group_name_H-M   'P 1'
#
loop_
_entity.id
_entity.type
_entity.pdbx_description
1 polymer ?
#
loop_
_entity_poly.entity_id
_entity_poly.type
_entity_poly.pdbx_seq_one_letter_code
_entity_poly.pdbx_strand_id
1 'polypeptide(L)'
;MVVKSIFRGLTGTLFSLIVFLFLYSPVFAAEYRSPEGIVFHSESANWNSVAKLQQVYQELLRNGHGEEIKLLSSVTIVDGYPKGKNVAGEYQFHSTVDTLGRNKMMPGQIFIFGGNERNTIESIAKTLSHEYGHHVTHYYSIMQDGFSITDEARWSHTTYAKLRGLSNDPRINSSNEHRWQLAEIAAEDYVQLCGSPTAKLVHPFPSRFDMLANGQQVASIRWDASMFNVAPQENTDLPLAAQVPGLYDWFADHLGLPKNHQLPRKPELQVAGVVKQGEAGYQVKLAWSGDSDPQTMYTLVSYKEGDVLPEPVVTRTGAQPLNGVYGAIVVVKPTSILTYQDPNATGVHRFRVYAQNAAGFVISSPIVEINMSDPRSYTVSDFTVNQTQTVAAESTQINETAVFPTTASGWFNLIFQAVEATLDTLGRMVDRLLHSEGAQTGVRI
;
A
#
# COMPACT_ATOMS: atom_id res chain seq x y z
N MET A 1 27.38 -50.00 -32.53
CA MET A 1 26.99 -48.84 -33.37
C MET A 1 25.91 -47.95 -32.73
N VAL A 2 25.26 -48.35 -31.62
CA VAL A 2 24.13 -47.61 -31.00
C VAL A 2 24.58 -46.52 -30.00
N VAL A 3 25.74 -46.65 -29.37
CA VAL A 3 26.23 -45.70 -28.34
C VAL A 3 26.69 -44.34 -28.91
N LYS A 4 27.16 -44.30 -30.18
CA LYS A 4 27.54 -43.04 -30.85
C LYS A 4 26.35 -42.18 -31.30
N SER A 5 25.15 -42.77 -31.40
CA SER A 5 23.93 -42.05 -31.82
C SER A 5 23.27 -41.31 -30.65
N ILE A 6 23.35 -41.86 -29.43
CA ILE A 6 22.74 -41.26 -28.23
C ILE A 6 23.55 -40.03 -27.76
N PHE A 7 24.88 -40.08 -27.87
CA PHE A 7 25.75 -38.96 -27.48
C PHE A 7 25.60 -37.72 -28.39
N ARG A 8 25.28 -37.91 -29.69
CA ARG A 8 25.02 -36.78 -30.61
C ARG A 8 23.63 -36.15 -30.40
N GLY A 9 22.65 -36.93 -29.95
CA GLY A 9 21.32 -36.42 -29.60
C GLY A 9 21.33 -35.56 -28.34
N LEU A 10 22.06 -35.98 -27.30
CA LEU A 10 22.19 -35.23 -26.04
C LEU A 10 22.96 -33.91 -26.20
N THR A 11 24.00 -33.86 -27.03
CA THR A 11 24.71 -32.59 -27.29
C THR A 11 23.87 -31.58 -28.06
N GLY A 12 22.97 -32.04 -28.95
CA GLY A 12 22.06 -31.16 -29.70
C GLY A 12 20.92 -30.61 -28.84
N THR A 13 20.34 -31.45 -27.96
CA THR A 13 19.29 -31.00 -27.02
C THR A 13 19.83 -30.11 -25.91
N LEU A 14 21.04 -30.38 -25.39
CA LEU A 14 21.68 -29.50 -24.41
C LEU A 14 22.08 -28.15 -25.04
N PHE A 15 22.53 -28.15 -26.31
CA PHE A 15 22.82 -26.92 -27.04
C PHE A 15 21.55 -26.13 -27.37
N SER A 16 20.46 -26.77 -27.78
CA SER A 16 19.16 -26.11 -27.96
C SER A 16 18.56 -25.60 -26.65
N LEU A 17 18.74 -26.30 -25.52
CA LEU A 17 18.30 -25.85 -24.20
C LEU A 17 19.10 -24.63 -23.73
N ILE A 18 20.42 -24.63 -23.94
CA ILE A 18 21.30 -23.49 -23.65
C ILE A 18 20.94 -22.29 -24.56
N VAL A 19 20.67 -22.50 -25.85
CA VAL A 19 20.20 -21.44 -26.76
C VAL A 19 18.81 -20.93 -26.37
N PHE A 20 17.90 -21.78 -25.88
CA PHE A 20 16.59 -21.37 -25.38
C PHE A 20 16.69 -20.57 -24.07
N LEU A 21 17.60 -20.96 -23.17
CA LEU A 21 17.93 -20.26 -21.92
C LEU A 21 18.56 -18.88 -22.17
N PHE A 22 19.32 -18.69 -23.27
CA PHE A 22 19.86 -17.39 -23.67
C PHE A 22 18.86 -16.48 -24.42
N LEU A 23 17.72 -17.01 -24.87
CA LEU A 23 16.71 -16.26 -25.64
C LEU A 23 15.54 -15.73 -24.78
N TYR A 24 15.49 -16.05 -23.48
CA TYR A 24 14.47 -15.59 -22.54
C TYR A 24 15.05 -14.71 -21.41
N SER A 25 16.09 -13.94 -21.70
CA SER A 25 16.39 -12.79 -20.84
C SER A 25 15.23 -11.80 -20.99
N PRO A 26 14.56 -11.39 -19.90
CA PRO A 26 13.55 -10.33 -19.99
C PRO A 26 14.20 -9.12 -20.65
N VAL A 27 13.59 -8.65 -21.73
CA VAL A 27 14.07 -7.45 -22.44
C VAL A 27 13.65 -6.26 -21.61
N PHE A 28 14.52 -5.83 -20.70
CA PHE A 28 14.30 -4.61 -19.94
C PHE A 28 14.40 -3.39 -20.86
N ALA A 29 13.45 -2.48 -20.73
CA ALA A 29 13.49 -1.17 -21.38
C ALA A 29 14.62 -0.30 -20.81
N ALA A 30 14.97 -0.48 -19.53
CA ALA A 30 16.12 0.13 -18.88
C ALA A 30 16.56 -0.64 -17.63
N GLU A 31 17.82 -0.48 -17.25
CA GLU A 31 18.41 -0.99 -16.01
C GLU A 31 19.29 0.09 -15.35
N TYR A 32 19.28 0.15 -14.01
CA TYR A 32 20.17 0.98 -13.21
C TYR A 32 20.58 0.23 -11.94
N ARG A 33 21.87 0.28 -11.57
CA ARG A 33 22.37 -0.28 -10.30
C ARG A 33 22.75 0.85 -9.35
N SER A 34 22.18 0.85 -8.15
CA SER A 34 22.48 1.84 -7.11
C SER A 34 23.84 1.57 -6.43
N PRO A 35 24.40 2.55 -5.70
CA PRO A 35 25.61 2.37 -4.89
C PRO A 35 25.51 1.25 -3.84
N GLU A 36 24.34 1.02 -3.27
CA GLU A 36 24.04 -0.05 -2.31
C GLU A 36 23.95 -1.43 -2.97
N GLY A 37 23.97 -1.48 -4.31
CA GLY A 37 23.89 -2.71 -5.10
C GLY A 37 22.47 -3.11 -5.53
N ILE A 38 21.45 -2.30 -5.19
CA ILE A 38 20.05 -2.53 -5.59
C ILE A 38 19.94 -2.37 -7.11
N VAL A 39 19.24 -3.31 -7.75
CA VAL A 39 19.00 -3.26 -9.20
C VAL A 39 17.61 -2.75 -9.50
N PHE A 40 17.54 -1.66 -10.27
CA PHE A 40 16.31 -1.09 -10.77
C PHE A 40 16.11 -1.57 -12.20
N HIS A 41 15.00 -2.25 -12.47
CA HIS A 41 14.60 -2.70 -13.80
C HIS A 41 13.31 -2.00 -14.24
N SER A 42 13.14 -1.85 -15.54
CA SER A 42 11.85 -1.50 -16.11
C SER A 42 11.54 -2.32 -17.35
N GLU A 43 10.31 -2.80 -17.42
CA GLU A 43 9.69 -3.40 -18.60
C GLU A 43 8.79 -2.40 -19.33
N SER A 44 8.54 -1.23 -18.73
CA SER A 44 7.64 -0.21 -19.25
C SER A 44 8.35 0.76 -20.20
N ALA A 45 7.70 1.03 -21.34
CA ALA A 45 8.16 2.03 -22.31
C ALA A 45 8.18 3.45 -21.72
N ASN A 46 7.34 3.73 -20.71
CA ASN A 46 7.31 5.01 -20.01
C ASN A 46 8.42 5.15 -18.96
N TRP A 47 9.12 4.07 -18.60
CA TRP A 47 10.24 4.04 -17.66
C TRP A 47 11.51 3.50 -18.33
N ASN A 48 11.78 3.95 -19.56
CA ASN A 48 12.78 3.41 -20.47
C ASN A 48 14.15 4.10 -20.41
N SER A 49 14.50 4.78 -19.32
CA SER A 49 15.80 5.44 -19.22
C SER A 49 16.43 5.29 -17.84
N VAL A 50 17.77 5.22 -17.82
CA VAL A 50 18.58 5.19 -16.59
C VAL A 50 18.24 6.38 -15.69
N ALA A 51 18.05 7.57 -16.26
CA ALA A 51 17.71 8.77 -15.52
C ALA A 51 16.36 8.66 -14.79
N LYS A 52 15.36 8.00 -15.39
CA LYS A 52 14.07 7.74 -14.73
C LYS A 52 14.23 6.72 -13.60
N LEU A 53 14.98 5.64 -13.82
CA LEU A 53 15.25 4.65 -12.76
C LEU A 53 16.07 5.22 -11.61
N GLN A 54 16.99 6.14 -11.89
CA GLN A 54 17.66 6.92 -10.85
C GLN A 54 16.68 7.75 -10.02
N GLN A 55 15.64 8.34 -10.62
CA GLN A 55 14.61 9.04 -9.87
C GLN A 55 13.80 8.10 -8.97
N VAL A 56 13.53 6.86 -9.41
CA VAL A 56 12.89 5.83 -8.58
C VAL A 56 13.76 5.49 -7.37
N TYR A 57 15.08 5.33 -7.60
CA TYR A 57 16.04 5.13 -6.52
C TYR A 57 16.09 6.32 -5.55
N GLN A 58 16.12 7.56 -6.05
CA GLN A 58 16.07 8.74 -5.19
C GLN A 58 14.77 8.81 -4.40
N GLU A 59 13.64 8.43 -5.00
CA GLU A 59 12.36 8.36 -4.29
C GLU A 59 12.37 7.29 -3.20
N LEU A 60 12.94 6.11 -3.46
CA LEU A 60 13.13 5.07 -2.45
C LEU A 60 13.90 5.61 -1.24
N LEU A 61 15.02 6.30 -1.46
CA LEU A 61 15.85 6.88 -0.40
C LEU A 61 15.17 8.02 0.37
N ARG A 62 14.07 8.59 -0.14
CA ARG A 62 13.30 9.60 0.59
C ARG A 62 12.36 9.01 1.63
N ASN A 63 12.21 7.69 1.66
CA ASN A 63 11.58 7.00 2.79
C ASN A 63 12.57 6.92 3.96
N GLY A 64 12.07 6.82 5.19
CA GLY A 64 12.89 6.50 6.35
C GLY A 64 13.46 5.09 6.21
N HIS A 65 14.77 4.98 6.14
CA HIS A 65 15.46 3.72 5.91
C HIS A 65 16.67 3.60 6.85
N GLY A 66 17.02 2.37 7.21
CA GLY A 66 18.18 2.02 8.00
C GLY A 66 19.03 0.95 7.29
N GLU A 67 19.61 0.06 8.08
CA GLU A 67 20.47 -1.02 7.58
C GLU A 67 19.72 -2.05 6.72
N GLU A 68 18.40 -2.16 6.87
CA GLU A 68 17.58 -3.10 6.11
C GLU A 68 17.69 -2.90 4.60
N ILE A 69 17.89 -1.65 4.14
CA ILE A 69 17.99 -1.30 2.72
C ILE A 69 19.05 -2.12 1.97
N LYS A 70 20.12 -2.55 2.66
CA LYS A 70 21.21 -3.37 2.11
C LYS A 70 20.73 -4.78 1.72
N LEU A 71 19.58 -5.20 2.22
CA LEU A 71 18.94 -6.48 1.93
C LEU A 71 17.82 -6.35 0.89
N LEU A 72 17.64 -5.18 0.28
CA LEU A 72 16.80 -5.05 -0.91
C LEU A 72 17.64 -5.37 -2.15
N SER A 73 17.22 -6.36 -2.95
CA SER A 73 17.98 -6.74 -4.15
C SER A 73 17.55 -6.00 -5.41
N SER A 74 16.24 -5.74 -5.57
CA SER A 74 15.74 -5.08 -6.77
C SER A 74 14.41 -4.37 -6.59
N VAL A 75 14.19 -3.38 -7.45
CA VAL A 75 12.90 -2.73 -7.71
C VAL A 75 12.60 -2.82 -9.20
N THR A 76 11.51 -3.48 -9.58
CA THR A 76 11.13 -3.69 -10.98
C THR A 76 9.83 -2.97 -11.30
N ILE A 77 9.85 -2.08 -12.31
CA ILE A 77 8.64 -1.49 -12.88
C ILE A 77 8.14 -2.39 -14.00
N VAL A 78 7.00 -3.03 -13.78
CA VAL A 78 6.38 -3.97 -14.71
C VAL A 78 5.32 -3.25 -15.53
N ASP A 79 5.23 -3.59 -16.81
CA ASP A 79 4.12 -3.11 -17.64
C ASP A 79 2.83 -3.88 -17.35
N GLY A 80 1.72 -3.16 -17.23
CA GLY A 80 0.42 -3.73 -16.90
C GLY A 80 0.29 -4.23 -15.45
N TYR A 81 -0.75 -5.01 -15.19
CA TYR A 81 -1.15 -5.45 -13.86
C TYR A 81 -1.30 -6.98 -13.84
N PRO A 82 -0.20 -7.74 -13.68
CA PRO A 82 -0.23 -9.20 -13.78
C PRO A 82 -1.16 -9.86 -12.76
N LYS A 83 -1.43 -9.18 -11.64
CA LYS A 83 -2.33 -9.62 -10.57
C LYS A 83 -3.69 -8.89 -10.54
N GLY A 84 -4.02 -8.16 -11.60
CA GLY A 84 -5.24 -7.36 -11.70
C GLY A 84 -5.05 -5.90 -11.27
N LYS A 85 -5.92 -5.01 -11.77
CA LYS A 85 -5.79 -3.54 -11.60
C LYS A 85 -5.96 -3.04 -10.15
N ASN A 86 -6.44 -3.91 -9.26
CA ASN A 86 -6.56 -3.65 -7.83
C ASN A 86 -5.24 -3.92 -7.05
N VAL A 87 -4.21 -4.48 -7.71
CA VAL A 87 -2.90 -4.73 -7.11
C VAL A 87 -1.89 -3.80 -7.78
N ALA A 88 -1.42 -2.78 -7.06
CA ALA A 88 -0.55 -1.74 -7.62
C ALA A 88 0.95 -2.09 -7.51
N GLY A 89 1.30 -3.04 -6.64
CA GLY A 89 2.66 -3.50 -6.39
C GLY A 89 2.66 -4.82 -5.65
N GLU A 90 3.87 -5.36 -5.46
CA GLU A 90 4.11 -6.56 -4.66
C GLU A 90 5.52 -6.55 -4.09
N TYR A 91 5.63 -6.86 -2.82
CA TYR A 91 6.87 -7.22 -2.17
C TYR A 91 7.04 -8.74 -2.10
N GLN A 92 8.13 -9.25 -2.66
CA GLN A 92 8.48 -10.67 -2.56
C GLN A 92 9.42 -10.91 -1.37
N PHE A 93 8.82 -11.35 -0.28
CA PHE A 93 9.52 -11.78 0.92
C PHE A 93 10.04 -13.22 0.80
N HIS A 94 11.29 -13.44 1.19
CA HIS A 94 11.87 -14.76 1.34
C HIS A 94 12.68 -14.83 2.63
N SER A 95 12.62 -15.97 3.32
CA SER A 95 13.47 -16.25 4.47
C SER A 95 14.04 -17.66 4.40
N THR A 96 15.12 -17.87 5.14
CA THR A 96 15.76 -19.17 5.32
C THR A 96 16.03 -19.40 6.80
N VAL A 97 16.31 -20.64 7.17
CA VAL A 97 16.69 -21.01 8.53
C VAL A 97 18.17 -21.41 8.50
N ASP A 98 18.97 -20.81 9.37
CA ASP A 98 20.39 -21.17 9.49
C ASP A 98 20.58 -22.52 10.21
N THR A 99 21.83 -22.97 10.28
CA THR A 99 22.18 -24.25 10.92
C THR A 99 21.89 -24.30 12.42
N LEU A 100 21.63 -23.15 13.06
CA LEU A 100 21.25 -23.03 14.47
C LEU A 100 19.73 -22.88 14.64
N GLY A 101 18.94 -23.01 13.57
CA GLY A 101 17.48 -22.89 13.63
C GLY A 101 16.97 -21.45 13.64
N ARG A 102 17.82 -20.46 13.34
CA ARG A 102 17.43 -19.04 13.36
C ARG A 102 16.94 -18.59 12.00
N ASN A 103 15.81 -17.88 11.98
CA ASN A 103 15.32 -17.27 10.74
C ASN A 103 16.28 -16.17 10.29
N LYS A 104 16.50 -16.12 8.98
CA LYS A 104 17.25 -15.07 8.30
C LYS A 104 16.47 -14.63 7.08
N MET A 105 16.33 -13.32 6.92
CA MET A 105 15.75 -12.74 5.72
C MET A 105 16.70 -12.89 4.53
N MET A 106 16.16 -13.24 3.39
CA MET A 106 16.86 -13.26 2.10
C MET A 106 16.64 -11.94 1.37
N PRO A 107 17.48 -11.61 0.36
CA PRO A 107 17.32 -10.36 -0.37
C PRO A 107 15.91 -10.19 -0.96
N GLY A 108 15.26 -9.08 -0.63
CA GLY A 108 13.88 -8.79 -1.05
C GLY A 108 13.78 -8.23 -2.45
N GLN A 109 12.59 -8.28 -3.03
CA GLN A 109 12.30 -7.69 -4.35
C GLN A 109 10.98 -6.93 -4.31
N ILE A 110 10.98 -5.72 -4.88
CA ILE A 110 9.76 -4.91 -5.05
C ILE A 110 9.38 -4.93 -6.53
N PHE A 111 8.10 -5.15 -6.80
CA PHE A 111 7.50 -5.00 -8.11
C PHE A 111 6.47 -3.87 -8.05
N ILE A 112 6.55 -2.93 -9.00
CA ILE A 112 5.58 -1.85 -9.17
C ILE A 112 4.83 -2.10 -10.47
N PHE A 113 3.51 -2.26 -10.37
CA PHE A 113 2.66 -2.59 -11.50
C PHE A 113 2.05 -1.33 -12.13
N GLY A 114 1.67 -1.46 -13.41
CA GLY A 114 1.00 -0.43 -14.18
C GLY A 114 1.95 0.62 -14.76
N GLY A 115 3.22 0.31 -15.00
CA GLY A 115 4.25 1.30 -15.35
C GLY A 115 3.91 2.22 -16.54
N ASN A 116 3.16 1.73 -17.54
CA ASN A 116 2.69 2.57 -18.64
C ASN A 116 1.58 3.55 -18.23
N GLU A 117 0.67 3.16 -17.33
CA GLU A 117 -0.40 4.03 -16.82
C GLU A 117 0.13 4.99 -15.74
N ARG A 118 1.13 4.56 -14.96
CA ARG A 118 1.73 5.25 -13.82
C ARG A 118 3.15 5.68 -14.17
N ASN A 119 3.24 6.80 -14.89
CA ASN A 119 4.47 7.23 -15.57
C ASN A 119 5.20 8.41 -14.91
N THR A 120 4.83 8.76 -13.68
CA THR A 120 5.52 9.76 -12.86
C THR A 120 5.90 9.20 -11.50
N ILE A 121 6.88 9.82 -10.83
CA ILE A 121 7.31 9.40 -9.49
C ILE A 121 6.14 9.52 -8.50
N GLU A 122 5.37 10.59 -8.57
CA GLU A 122 4.17 10.80 -7.74
C GLU A 122 3.17 9.66 -7.88
N SER A 123 2.96 9.16 -9.11
CA SER A 123 2.00 8.09 -9.38
C SER A 123 2.41 6.73 -8.80
N ILE A 124 3.71 6.53 -8.50
CA ILE A 124 4.24 5.28 -7.92
C ILE A 124 4.70 5.40 -6.47
N ALA A 125 4.90 6.63 -5.96
CA ALA A 125 5.55 6.88 -4.67
C ALA A 125 4.88 6.16 -3.51
N LYS A 126 3.54 6.28 -3.36
CA LYS A 126 2.82 5.60 -2.27
C LYS A 126 2.97 4.07 -2.33
N THR A 127 2.88 3.47 -3.52
CA THR A 127 3.09 2.02 -3.67
C THR A 127 4.54 1.64 -3.38
N LEU A 128 5.52 2.40 -3.87
CA LEU A 128 6.92 2.13 -3.57
C LEU A 128 7.18 2.17 -2.05
N SER A 129 6.65 3.18 -1.35
CA SER A 129 6.71 3.27 0.11
C SER A 129 6.01 2.10 0.80
N HIS A 130 4.86 1.65 0.27
CA HIS A 130 4.10 0.51 0.81
C HIS A 130 4.88 -0.79 0.70
N GLU A 131 5.37 -1.13 -0.50
CA GLU A 131 6.15 -2.35 -0.71
C GLU A 131 7.48 -2.31 0.04
N TYR A 132 8.08 -1.12 0.20
CA TYR A 132 9.25 -0.97 1.06
C TYR A 132 8.91 -1.09 2.55
N GLY A 133 7.70 -0.68 2.97
CA GLY A 133 7.18 -0.92 4.32
C GLY A 133 7.06 -2.40 4.66
N HIS A 134 6.62 -3.23 3.71
CA HIS A 134 6.69 -4.69 3.84
C HIS A 134 8.14 -5.15 4.08
N HIS A 135 9.09 -4.69 3.27
CA HIS A 135 10.51 -5.02 3.44
C HIS A 135 11.04 -4.69 4.85
N VAL A 136 10.79 -3.46 5.31
CA VAL A 136 11.21 -2.96 6.63
C VAL A 136 10.61 -3.80 7.75
N THR A 137 9.30 -4.04 7.72
CA THR A 137 8.59 -4.71 8.82
C THR A 137 8.93 -6.19 8.90
N HIS A 138 9.13 -6.87 7.76
CA HIS A 138 9.68 -8.23 7.74
C HIS A 138 11.09 -8.29 8.33
N TYR A 139 11.98 -7.38 7.92
CA TYR A 139 13.36 -7.34 8.40
C TYR A 139 13.42 -7.20 9.92
N TYR A 140 12.75 -6.19 10.47
CA TYR A 140 12.81 -5.92 11.90
C TYR A 140 12.04 -6.94 12.74
N SER A 141 10.98 -7.56 12.21
CA SER A 141 10.34 -8.69 12.91
C SER A 141 11.29 -9.89 13.03
N ILE A 142 12.02 -10.23 11.95
CA ILE A 142 13.00 -11.33 12.02
C ILE A 142 14.16 -10.98 12.95
N MET A 143 14.67 -9.75 12.88
CA MET A 143 15.79 -9.31 13.71
C MET A 143 15.43 -9.24 15.20
N GLN A 144 14.24 -8.73 15.53
CA GLN A 144 13.82 -8.52 16.91
C GLN A 144 13.15 -9.77 17.50
N ASP A 145 12.17 -10.32 16.79
CA ASP A 145 11.31 -11.39 17.30
C ASP A 145 11.83 -12.79 16.91
N GLY A 146 12.75 -12.87 15.93
CA GLY A 146 13.29 -14.13 15.43
C GLY A 146 12.38 -14.85 14.44
N PHE A 147 11.30 -14.22 13.97
CA PHE A 147 10.37 -14.76 12.98
C PHE A 147 9.67 -13.67 12.18
N SER A 148 9.09 -14.04 11.03
CA SER A 148 8.41 -13.11 10.13
C SER A 148 7.12 -12.55 10.75
N ILE A 149 6.75 -11.32 10.38
CA ILE A 149 5.45 -10.73 10.70
C ILE A 149 4.26 -11.55 10.14
N THR A 150 4.52 -12.36 9.12
CA THR A 150 3.56 -13.26 8.48
C THR A 150 3.60 -14.69 9.03
N ASP A 151 4.30 -14.95 10.14
CA ASP A 151 4.32 -16.29 10.75
C ASP A 151 2.93 -16.70 11.27
N GLU A 152 2.32 -17.73 10.67
CA GLU A 152 0.94 -18.11 10.96
C GLU A 152 0.68 -18.43 12.44
N ALA A 153 1.66 -19.03 13.12
CA ALA A 153 1.51 -19.45 14.51
C ALA A 153 1.90 -18.38 15.52
N ARG A 154 2.74 -17.41 15.12
CA ARG A 154 3.41 -16.49 16.05
C ARG A 154 3.21 -15.01 15.73
N TRP A 155 2.52 -14.64 14.64
CA TRP A 155 2.34 -13.24 14.25
C TRP A 155 1.84 -12.36 15.41
N SER A 156 0.95 -12.88 16.26
CA SER A 156 0.37 -12.16 17.39
C SER A 156 1.38 -11.84 18.49
N HIS A 157 2.51 -12.54 18.49
CA HIS A 157 3.60 -12.36 19.45
C HIS A 157 4.68 -11.40 18.95
N THR A 158 4.61 -10.95 17.70
CA THR A 158 5.56 -9.94 17.17
C THR A 158 5.52 -8.69 18.01
N THR A 159 6.67 -8.01 18.11
CA THR A 159 6.78 -6.72 18.77
C THR A 159 5.83 -5.71 18.12
N TYR A 160 5.75 -5.70 16.78
CA TYR A 160 4.82 -4.85 16.05
C TYR A 160 3.34 -5.10 16.44
N ALA A 161 2.85 -6.35 16.44
CA ALA A 161 1.47 -6.64 16.79
C ALA A 161 1.11 -6.21 18.22
N LYS A 162 2.04 -6.36 19.16
CA LYS A 162 1.88 -5.92 20.55
C LYS A 162 1.80 -4.40 20.66
N LEU A 163 2.75 -3.69 20.05
CA LEU A 163 2.76 -2.21 20.00
C LEU A 163 1.50 -1.67 19.34
N ARG A 164 1.06 -2.30 18.25
CA ARG A 164 -0.15 -1.89 17.53
C ARG A 164 -1.45 -2.20 18.29
N GLY A 165 -1.39 -3.02 19.34
CA GLY A 165 -2.55 -3.47 20.11
C GLY A 165 -3.40 -4.52 19.39
N LEU A 166 -2.80 -5.28 18.47
CA LEU A 166 -3.47 -6.22 17.56
C LEU A 166 -3.29 -7.69 17.93
N SER A 167 -2.44 -8.01 18.91
CA SER A 167 -2.13 -9.40 19.31
C SER A 167 -3.34 -10.27 19.61
N ASN A 168 -4.42 -9.68 20.12
CA ASN A 168 -5.65 -10.40 20.52
C ASN A 168 -6.87 -9.98 19.69
N ASP A 169 -6.69 -9.24 18.60
CA ASP A 169 -7.81 -8.84 17.76
C ASP A 169 -8.20 -10.02 16.84
N PRO A 170 -9.40 -10.59 16.99
CA PRO A 170 -9.81 -11.80 16.27
C PRO A 170 -10.01 -11.57 14.78
N ARG A 171 -10.01 -10.31 14.32
CA ARG A 171 -10.15 -9.97 12.89
C ARG A 171 -8.83 -10.13 12.15
N ILE A 172 -7.70 -9.95 12.85
CA ILE A 172 -6.38 -9.93 12.22
C ILE A 172 -6.00 -11.31 11.70
N ASN A 173 -5.57 -11.35 10.43
CA ASN A 173 -5.21 -12.57 9.70
C ASN A 173 -6.32 -13.65 9.69
N SER A 174 -7.58 -13.27 9.97
CA SER A 174 -8.72 -14.21 10.01
C SER A 174 -9.34 -14.45 8.63
N SER A 175 -9.06 -13.58 7.66
CA SER A 175 -9.58 -13.63 6.30
C SER A 175 -8.52 -13.18 5.29
N ASN A 176 -8.81 -13.35 4.00
CA ASN A 176 -7.98 -12.83 2.91
C ASN A 176 -8.25 -11.35 2.60
N GLU A 177 -8.98 -10.65 3.46
CA GLU A 177 -9.25 -9.21 3.29
C GLU A 177 -8.00 -8.42 3.69
N HIS A 178 -7.38 -7.74 2.71
CA HIS A 178 -6.06 -7.10 2.87
C HIS A 178 -6.00 -6.16 4.08
N ARG A 179 -7.03 -5.33 4.30
CA ARG A 179 -7.10 -4.41 5.45
C ARG A 179 -6.98 -5.09 6.82
N TRP A 180 -7.23 -6.40 6.92
CA TRP A 180 -7.09 -7.18 8.16
C TRP A 180 -5.83 -8.05 8.20
N GLN A 181 -4.97 -7.99 7.20
CA GLN A 181 -3.68 -8.68 7.20
C GLN A 181 -2.66 -7.83 7.96
N LEU A 182 -1.96 -8.43 8.94
CA LEU A 182 -1.02 -7.71 9.79
C LEU A 182 0.11 -7.05 8.99
N ALA A 183 0.63 -7.75 7.97
CA ALA A 183 1.71 -7.23 7.12
C ALA A 183 1.26 -6.00 6.31
N GLU A 184 0.03 -6.00 5.77
CA GLU A 184 -0.53 -4.85 5.06
C GLU A 184 -0.73 -3.67 6.00
N ILE A 185 -1.29 -3.88 7.19
CA ILE A 185 -1.43 -2.81 8.21
C ILE A 185 -0.05 -2.23 8.56
N ALA A 186 0.98 -3.07 8.69
CA ALA A 186 2.34 -2.64 9.00
C ALA A 186 2.97 -1.82 7.88
N ALA A 187 2.76 -2.21 6.61
CA ALA A 187 3.18 -1.46 5.45
C ALA A 187 2.50 -0.10 5.35
N GLU A 188 1.18 -0.02 5.62
CA GLU A 188 0.45 1.24 5.63
C GLU A 188 0.87 2.16 6.78
N ASP A 189 1.09 1.60 7.97
CA ASP A 189 1.62 2.34 9.11
C ASP A 189 3.02 2.90 8.78
N TYR A 190 3.86 2.13 8.08
CA TYR A 190 5.15 2.60 7.59
C TYR A 190 4.99 3.77 6.61
N VAL A 191 4.05 3.72 5.65
CA VAL A 191 3.78 4.85 4.75
C VAL A 191 3.41 6.11 5.55
N GLN A 192 2.55 5.98 6.56
CA GLN A 192 2.13 7.12 7.39
C GLN A 192 3.29 7.75 8.19
N LEU A 193 4.15 6.92 8.78
CA LEU A 193 5.17 7.35 9.73
C LEU A 193 6.52 7.67 9.08
N CYS A 194 6.90 6.88 8.09
CA CYS A 194 8.25 6.84 7.50
C CYS A 194 8.23 6.96 5.97
N GLY A 195 7.06 6.93 5.33
CA GLY A 195 6.94 7.12 3.90
C GLY A 195 7.51 8.46 3.42
N SER A 196 7.91 8.49 2.15
CA SER A 196 8.49 9.68 1.55
C SER A 196 7.50 10.87 1.55
N PRO A 197 7.99 12.12 1.44
CA PRO A 197 7.11 13.27 1.26
C PRO A 197 6.23 13.16 0.01
N THR A 198 6.69 12.49 -1.05
CA THR A 198 5.91 12.29 -2.28
C THR A 198 4.77 11.30 -2.06
N ALA A 199 5.01 10.21 -1.33
CA ALA A 199 3.99 9.21 -0.97
C ALA A 199 2.87 9.79 -0.10
N LYS A 200 3.18 10.87 0.64
CA LYS A 200 2.26 11.57 1.55
C LYS A 200 1.70 12.86 0.95
N LEU A 201 1.78 13.05 -0.37
CA LEU A 201 1.26 14.24 -1.03
C LEU A 201 -0.23 14.43 -0.75
N VAL A 202 -0.62 15.68 -0.51
CA VAL A 202 -2.01 16.07 -0.30
C VAL A 202 -2.66 16.39 -1.64
N HIS A 203 -3.79 15.75 -1.90
CA HIS A 203 -4.66 16.03 -3.03
C HIS A 203 -5.82 16.94 -2.57
N PRO A 204 -5.92 18.18 -3.07
CA PRO A 204 -6.98 19.08 -2.66
C PRO A 204 -8.33 18.69 -3.30
N PHE A 205 -9.37 18.59 -2.47
CA PHE A 205 -10.74 18.35 -2.93
C PHE A 205 -11.60 19.60 -2.74
N PRO A 206 -12.21 20.14 -3.82
CA PRO A 206 -13.06 21.31 -3.71
C PRO A 206 -14.37 20.98 -2.97
N SER A 207 -14.85 21.93 -2.16
CA SER A 207 -16.18 21.85 -1.55
C SER A 207 -17.25 21.97 -2.62
N ARG A 208 -18.12 20.95 -2.75
CA ARG A 208 -19.29 21.00 -3.64
C ARG A 208 -20.20 22.18 -3.32
N PHE A 209 -20.31 22.55 -2.04
CA PHE A 209 -21.04 23.73 -1.59
C PHE A 209 -20.42 25.02 -2.11
N ASP A 210 -19.09 25.17 -2.00
CA ASP A 210 -18.39 26.38 -2.44
C ASP A 210 -18.48 26.54 -3.96
N MET A 211 -18.36 25.44 -4.70
CA MET A 211 -18.55 25.42 -6.15
C MET A 211 -19.94 25.96 -6.52
N LEU A 212 -21.00 25.41 -5.91
CA LEU A 212 -22.37 25.83 -6.17
C LEU A 212 -22.63 27.28 -5.72
N ALA A 213 -22.10 27.66 -4.55
CA ALA A 213 -22.15 29.03 -4.03
C ALA A 213 -21.53 30.04 -5.01
N ASN A 214 -20.42 29.65 -5.66
CA ASN A 214 -19.75 30.45 -6.68
C ASN A 214 -20.38 30.32 -8.07
N GLY A 215 -21.46 29.54 -8.23
CA GLY A 215 -22.18 29.38 -9.50
C GLY A 215 -21.47 28.45 -10.48
N GLN A 216 -20.54 27.64 -9.97
CA GLN A 216 -19.85 26.62 -10.74
C GLN A 216 -20.71 25.34 -10.75
N GLN A 217 -20.64 24.59 -11.84
CA GLN A 217 -21.22 23.26 -11.90
C GLN A 217 -20.42 22.32 -11.00
N VAL A 218 -21.12 21.51 -10.19
CA VAL A 218 -20.48 20.46 -9.39
C VAL A 218 -20.00 19.36 -10.34
N ALA A 219 -18.69 19.29 -10.55
CA ALA A 219 -18.06 18.28 -11.40
C ALA A 219 -17.92 16.95 -10.65
N SER A 220 -17.83 15.85 -11.39
CA SER A 220 -17.42 14.56 -10.84
C SER A 220 -16.02 14.69 -10.23
N ILE A 221 -15.90 14.37 -8.94
CA ILE A 221 -14.61 14.27 -8.26
C ILE A 221 -14.06 12.89 -8.58
N ARG A 222 -12.78 12.81 -8.97
CA ARG A 222 -12.06 11.55 -9.12
C ARG A 222 -11.08 11.41 -7.97
N TRP A 223 -11.08 10.25 -7.34
CA TRP A 223 -10.14 9.89 -6.29
C TRP A 223 -9.93 8.38 -6.31
N ASP A 224 -8.85 7.94 -5.69
CA ASP A 224 -8.49 6.53 -5.54
C ASP A 224 -7.65 6.34 -4.26
N ALA A 225 -7.36 5.08 -3.93
CA ALA A 225 -6.61 4.72 -2.72
C ALA A 225 -5.15 5.22 -2.72
N SER A 226 -4.61 5.70 -3.85
CA SER A 226 -3.27 6.27 -3.90
C SER A 226 -3.20 7.67 -3.29
N MET A 227 -4.35 8.35 -3.12
CA MET A 227 -4.41 9.71 -2.57
C MET A 227 -4.34 9.67 -1.05
N PHE A 228 -3.16 9.96 -0.49
CA PHE A 228 -2.85 9.75 0.92
C PHE A 228 -3.80 10.45 1.91
N ASN A 229 -4.22 11.68 1.62
CA ASN A 229 -5.14 12.42 2.49
C ASN A 229 -6.62 11.95 2.39
N VAL A 230 -6.94 10.98 1.53
CA VAL A 230 -8.25 10.30 1.47
C VAL A 230 -8.21 8.96 2.18
N ALA A 231 -7.14 8.20 1.94
CA ALA A 231 -6.91 6.87 2.50
C ALA A 231 -5.47 6.80 3.01
N PRO A 232 -5.17 7.39 4.18
CA PRO A 232 -3.85 7.25 4.81
C PRO A 232 -3.60 5.80 5.27
N GLN A 233 -4.68 5.05 5.46
CA GLN A 233 -4.74 3.62 5.77
C GLN A 233 -6.01 3.05 5.11
N GLU A 234 -5.95 1.84 4.55
CA GLU A 234 -7.08 1.09 3.99
C GLU A 234 -8.06 0.71 5.10
N ASN A 235 -7.53 0.30 6.26
CA ASN A 235 -8.36 -0.07 7.40
C ASN A 235 -8.89 1.15 8.16
N THR A 236 -10.10 1.58 7.82
CA THR A 236 -10.81 2.68 8.50
C THR A 236 -11.32 2.31 9.90
N ASP A 237 -11.30 1.03 10.27
CA ASP A 237 -11.72 0.48 11.56
C ASP A 237 -10.56 0.39 12.58
N LEU A 238 -9.41 1.00 12.26
CA LEU A 238 -8.26 1.14 13.15
C LEU A 238 -7.92 2.62 13.40
N PRO A 239 -7.28 2.94 14.55
CA PRO A 239 -6.63 4.24 14.73
C PRO A 239 -5.45 4.37 13.77
N LEU A 240 -5.16 5.60 13.29
CA LEU A 240 -4.01 5.87 12.44
C LEU A 240 -2.70 5.63 13.20
N ALA A 241 -1.63 5.30 12.47
CA ALA A 241 -0.34 4.88 13.02
C ALA A 241 0.24 5.90 14.00
N ALA A 242 0.15 7.19 13.67
CA ALA A 242 0.65 8.29 14.50
C ALA A 242 -0.12 8.48 15.82
N GLN A 243 -1.31 7.87 15.95
CA GLN A 243 -2.12 7.90 17.17
C GLN A 243 -1.85 6.68 18.07
N VAL A 244 -0.96 5.77 17.66
CA VAL A 244 -0.59 4.58 18.42
C VAL A 244 0.65 4.89 19.27
N PRO A 245 0.53 4.90 20.61
CA PRO A 245 1.66 5.22 21.48
C PRO A 245 2.86 4.29 21.26
N GLY A 246 4.05 4.86 21.11
CA GLY A 246 5.31 4.12 20.96
C GLY A 246 5.57 3.52 19.57
N LEU A 247 4.59 3.53 18.66
CA LEU A 247 4.78 2.94 17.32
C LEU A 247 5.79 3.74 16.47
N TYR A 248 5.68 5.07 16.46
CA TYR A 248 6.67 5.92 15.79
C TYR A 248 8.06 5.77 16.40
N ASP A 249 8.16 5.73 17.74
CA ASP A 249 9.44 5.58 18.42
C ASP A 249 10.13 4.27 18.03
N TRP A 250 9.37 3.18 17.88
CA TRP A 250 9.88 1.90 17.41
C TRP A 250 10.46 2.00 16.00
N PHE A 251 9.74 2.59 15.04
CA PHE A 251 10.29 2.82 13.70
C PHE A 251 11.50 3.75 13.74
N ALA A 252 11.45 4.82 14.53
CA ALA A 252 12.51 5.80 14.62
C ALA A 252 13.80 5.23 15.19
N ASP A 253 13.72 4.35 16.19
CA ASP A 253 14.87 3.64 16.73
C ASP A 253 15.56 2.75 15.69
N HIS A 254 14.78 1.99 14.94
CA HIS A 254 15.32 1.04 13.95
C HIS A 254 15.88 1.74 12.71
N LEU A 255 15.25 2.83 12.28
CA LEU A 255 15.60 3.56 11.06
C LEU A 255 16.51 4.76 11.32
N GLY A 256 16.93 5.00 12.57
CA GLY A 256 17.76 6.14 12.94
C GLY A 256 17.09 7.51 12.73
N LEU A 257 15.76 7.58 12.83
CA LEU A 257 14.99 8.81 12.64
C LEU A 257 14.90 9.63 13.94
N PRO A 258 14.69 10.95 13.85
CA PRO A 258 14.48 11.79 15.02
C PRO A 258 13.17 11.44 15.73
N LYS A 259 13.22 11.26 17.06
CA LYS A 259 12.03 10.97 17.88
C LYS A 259 11.12 12.17 18.14
N ASN A 260 11.64 13.39 18.02
CA ASN A 260 10.90 14.64 18.27
C ASN A 260 9.97 15.02 17.10
N HIS A 261 9.05 14.12 16.76
CA HIS A 261 8.02 14.42 15.79
C HIS A 261 6.94 15.31 16.41
N GLN A 262 6.45 16.26 15.63
CA GLN A 262 5.29 17.07 15.99
C GLN A 262 4.10 16.50 15.23
N LEU A 263 3.06 16.11 15.97
CA LEU A 263 1.77 15.77 15.38
C LEU A 263 0.92 17.04 15.21
N PRO A 264 0.04 17.10 14.19
CA PRO A 264 -1.00 18.12 14.16
C PRO A 264 -1.90 18.04 15.41
N ARG A 265 -2.68 19.07 15.70
CA ARG A 265 -3.70 18.99 16.75
C ARG A 265 -4.85 18.07 16.31
N LYS A 266 -5.25 17.15 17.20
CA LYS A 266 -6.39 16.25 16.94
C LYS A 266 -7.66 17.06 16.63
N PRO A 267 -8.26 16.90 15.45
CA PRO A 267 -9.48 17.61 15.11
C PRO A 267 -10.69 17.01 15.85
N GLU A 268 -11.57 17.86 16.36
CA GLU A 268 -12.84 17.46 16.96
C GLU A 268 -13.96 17.73 15.96
N LEU A 269 -14.46 16.67 15.31
CA LEU A 269 -15.53 16.76 14.31
C LEU A 269 -16.90 16.76 14.99
N GLN A 270 -17.79 17.66 14.55
CA GLN A 270 -19.16 17.74 15.04
C GLN A 270 -20.16 18.11 13.93
N VAL A 271 -21.42 17.74 14.14
CA VAL A 271 -22.55 18.19 13.32
C VAL A 271 -22.94 19.61 13.73
N ALA A 272 -22.61 20.58 12.88
CA ALA A 272 -22.89 21.99 13.12
C ALA A 272 -24.34 22.39 12.75
N GLY A 273 -25.03 21.58 11.94
CA GLY A 273 -26.43 21.82 11.63
C GLY A 273 -26.99 20.90 10.56
N VAL A 274 -28.31 20.70 10.60
CA VAL A 274 -29.05 19.86 9.66
C VAL A 274 -30.23 20.64 9.11
N VAL A 275 -30.36 20.70 7.79
CA VAL A 275 -31.44 21.42 7.11
C VAL A 275 -32.13 20.48 6.12
N LYS A 276 -33.46 20.36 6.19
CA LYS A 276 -34.23 19.63 5.18
C LYS A 276 -34.48 20.53 3.97
N GLN A 277 -33.96 20.16 2.81
CA GLN A 277 -34.04 20.89 1.55
C GLN A 277 -35.23 20.42 0.70
N GLY A 278 -36.42 20.35 1.30
CA GLY A 278 -37.63 19.84 0.63
C GLY A 278 -37.47 18.39 0.19
N GLU A 279 -37.74 18.12 -1.09
CA GLU A 279 -37.62 16.80 -1.72
C GLU A 279 -36.17 16.42 -2.05
N ALA A 280 -35.24 17.39 -2.10
CA ALA A 280 -33.83 17.11 -2.41
C ALA A 280 -33.12 16.30 -1.31
N GLY A 281 -33.68 16.26 -0.10
CA GLY A 281 -33.14 15.53 1.04
C GLY A 281 -32.59 16.43 2.14
N TYR A 282 -31.63 15.92 2.91
CA TYR A 282 -31.03 16.64 4.01
C TYR A 282 -29.65 17.20 3.65
N GLN A 283 -29.41 18.45 4.04
CA GLN A 283 -28.11 19.09 4.07
C GLN A 283 -27.52 18.94 5.46
N VAL A 284 -26.37 18.29 5.56
CA VAL A 284 -25.61 18.15 6.81
C VAL A 284 -24.41 19.10 6.77
N LYS A 285 -24.32 19.99 7.75
CA LYS A 285 -23.18 20.89 7.95
C LYS A 285 -22.29 20.31 9.02
N LEU A 286 -21.02 20.12 8.68
CA LEU A 286 -19.98 19.58 9.56
C LEU A 286 -18.96 20.69 9.84
N ALA A 287 -18.48 20.75 11.06
CA ALA A 287 -17.40 21.64 11.46
C ALA A 287 -16.42 20.90 12.35
N TRP A 288 -15.16 21.32 12.34
CA TRP A 288 -14.14 20.73 13.20
C TRP A 288 -13.20 21.75 13.80
N SER A 289 -12.59 21.38 14.94
CA SER A 289 -11.47 22.12 15.51
C SER A 289 -10.15 21.78 14.80
N GLY A 290 -9.17 22.67 14.89
CA GLY A 290 -7.84 22.46 14.32
C GLY A 290 -6.90 23.62 14.63
N ASP A 291 -5.65 23.47 14.23
CA ASP A 291 -4.64 24.53 14.21
C ASP A 291 -4.91 25.54 13.09
N SER A 292 -4.60 26.81 13.36
CA SER A 292 -4.66 27.90 12.37
C SER A 292 -3.45 27.95 11.43
N ASP A 293 -2.61 26.92 11.43
CA ASP A 293 -1.42 26.82 10.59
C ASP A 293 -1.83 26.62 9.11
N PRO A 294 -1.46 27.54 8.19
CA PRO A 294 -1.77 27.41 6.76
C PRO A 294 -1.13 26.19 6.09
N GLN A 295 -0.10 25.59 6.69
CA GLN A 295 0.55 24.37 6.18
C GLN A 295 -0.12 23.08 6.67
N THR A 296 -1.03 23.18 7.65
CA THR A 296 -1.82 22.03 8.10
C THR A 296 -3.04 21.88 7.19
N MET A 297 -3.17 20.69 6.61
CA MET A 297 -4.24 20.31 5.69
C MET A 297 -5.27 19.44 6.42
N TYR A 298 -6.54 19.71 6.19
CA TYR A 298 -7.67 18.95 6.74
C TYR A 298 -8.48 18.37 5.60
N THR A 299 -8.66 17.06 5.56
CA THR A 299 -9.55 16.42 4.59
C THR A 299 -10.69 15.73 5.32
N LEU A 300 -11.91 16.22 5.08
CA LEU A 300 -13.14 15.58 5.53
C LEU A 300 -13.49 14.46 4.54
N VAL A 301 -13.68 13.25 5.05
CA VAL A 301 -14.12 12.09 4.27
C VAL A 301 -15.44 11.53 4.80
N SER A 302 -16.16 10.83 3.93
CA SER A 302 -17.38 10.08 4.21
C SER A 302 -17.23 8.64 3.72
N TYR A 303 -17.72 7.66 4.46
CA TYR A 303 -17.69 6.26 4.05
C TYR A 303 -18.78 5.47 4.78
N LYS A 304 -19.12 4.30 4.26
CA LYS A 304 -20.01 3.33 4.88
C LYS A 304 -19.19 2.17 5.45
N GLU A 305 -19.84 1.40 6.32
CA GLU A 305 -19.24 0.15 6.80
C GLU A 305 -18.98 -0.80 5.63
N GLY A 306 -17.75 -1.30 5.53
CA GLY A 306 -17.32 -2.18 4.44
C GLY A 306 -16.89 -1.46 3.16
N ASP A 307 -16.95 -0.13 3.10
CA ASP A 307 -16.37 0.60 1.96
C ASP A 307 -14.85 0.39 1.90
N VAL A 308 -14.36 0.06 0.71
CA VAL A 308 -12.92 -0.13 0.43
C VAL A 308 -12.18 1.22 0.39
N LEU A 309 -12.89 2.32 0.11
CA LEU A 309 -12.31 3.63 -0.09
C LEU A 309 -13.24 4.74 0.39
N PRO A 310 -12.78 5.65 1.27
CA PRO A 310 -13.57 6.82 1.64
C PRO A 310 -13.80 7.79 0.47
N GLU A 311 -14.96 8.45 0.49
CA GLU A 311 -15.27 9.57 -0.39
C GLU A 311 -14.75 10.90 0.21
N PRO A 312 -13.91 11.67 -0.50
CA PRO A 312 -13.52 12.99 -0.05
C PRO A 312 -14.68 13.98 -0.20
N VAL A 313 -14.96 14.72 0.87
CA VAL A 313 -15.99 15.77 0.90
C VAL A 313 -15.38 17.14 0.61
N VAL A 314 -14.26 17.46 1.27
CA VAL A 314 -13.54 18.73 1.09
C VAL A 314 -12.14 18.64 1.71
N THR A 315 -11.18 19.34 1.11
CA THR A 315 -9.89 19.67 1.73
C THR A 315 -9.84 21.16 2.10
N ARG A 316 -9.41 21.46 3.33
CA ARG A 316 -9.19 22.82 3.85
C ARG A 316 -7.75 22.98 4.35
N THR A 317 -7.23 24.19 4.33
CA THR A 317 -6.02 24.55 5.09
C THR A 317 -6.41 25.10 6.46
N GLY A 318 -5.50 25.13 7.43
CA GLY A 318 -5.73 25.76 8.74
C GLY A 318 -6.05 27.26 8.68
N ALA A 319 -5.77 27.92 7.55
CA ALA A 319 -6.14 29.32 7.31
C ALA A 319 -7.59 29.51 6.80
N GLN A 320 -8.29 28.43 6.49
CA GLN A 320 -9.66 28.45 5.97
C GLN A 320 -10.68 28.10 7.07
N PRO A 321 -11.97 28.44 6.88
CA PRO A 321 -13.03 27.91 7.73
C PRO A 321 -13.03 26.37 7.71
N LEU A 322 -12.84 25.77 8.89
CA LEU A 322 -12.79 24.33 9.10
C LEU A 322 -14.20 23.73 9.14
N ASN A 323 -14.83 23.70 7.96
CA ASN A 323 -16.18 23.17 7.76
C ASN A 323 -16.35 22.49 6.39
N GLY A 324 -17.41 21.68 6.32
CA GLY A 324 -17.84 20.97 5.12
C GLY A 324 -19.36 20.79 5.10
N VAL A 325 -19.90 20.51 3.92
CA VAL A 325 -21.33 20.25 3.70
C VAL A 325 -21.49 18.96 2.91
N TYR A 326 -22.37 18.07 3.38
CA TYR A 326 -22.67 16.78 2.75
C TYR A 326 -24.18 16.60 2.53
N GLY A 327 -24.55 15.81 1.52
CA GLY A 327 -25.93 15.53 1.17
C GLY A 327 -26.54 16.52 0.18
N ALA A 328 -27.80 16.90 0.41
CA ALA A 328 -28.50 17.87 -0.42
C ALA A 328 -27.92 19.28 -0.23
N ILE A 329 -27.65 20.00 -1.32
CA ILE A 329 -27.13 21.36 -1.29
C ILE A 329 -28.09 22.26 -2.07
N VAL A 330 -28.59 23.30 -1.42
CA VAL A 330 -29.38 24.36 -2.06
C VAL A 330 -28.74 25.70 -1.79
N VAL A 331 -28.41 26.42 -2.86
CA VAL A 331 -27.88 27.78 -2.81
C VAL A 331 -28.89 28.70 -3.49
N VAL A 332 -29.42 29.64 -2.72
CA VAL A 332 -30.31 30.70 -3.24
C VAL A 332 -29.47 31.92 -3.60
N LYS A 333 -29.59 32.37 -4.85
CA LYS A 333 -28.99 33.60 -5.38
C LYS A 333 -30.10 34.59 -5.76
N PRO A 334 -29.79 35.88 -5.96
CA PRO A 334 -30.80 36.89 -6.34
C PRO A 334 -31.62 36.52 -7.58
N THR A 335 -31.04 35.74 -8.51
CA THR A 335 -31.65 35.42 -9.81
C THR A 335 -31.81 33.91 -10.07
N SER A 336 -31.39 33.04 -9.15
CA SER A 336 -31.45 31.60 -9.36
C SER A 336 -31.45 30.82 -8.05
N ILE A 337 -31.98 29.60 -8.12
CA ILE A 337 -31.83 28.58 -7.07
C ILE A 337 -31.01 27.47 -7.69
N LEU A 338 -29.86 27.19 -7.10
CA LEU A 338 -28.97 26.12 -7.53
C LEU A 338 -29.13 24.96 -6.56
N THR A 339 -29.35 23.77 -7.10
CA THR A 339 -29.56 22.55 -6.33
C THR A 339 -28.58 21.47 -6.76
N TYR A 340 -27.96 20.79 -5.79
CA TYR A 340 -27.19 19.58 -6.00
C TYR A 340 -27.66 18.53 -5.01
N GLN A 341 -27.90 17.32 -5.50
CA GLN A 341 -28.24 16.17 -4.67
C GLN A 341 -27.10 15.16 -4.79
N ASP A 342 -26.43 14.88 -3.67
CA ASP A 342 -25.43 13.85 -3.62
C ASP A 342 -26.13 12.47 -3.72
N PRO A 343 -25.89 11.68 -4.78
CA PRO A 343 -26.55 10.40 -4.96
C PRO A 343 -26.12 9.36 -3.91
N ASN A 344 -24.96 9.56 -3.27
CA ASN A 344 -24.43 8.63 -2.29
C ASN A 344 -24.99 8.85 -0.89
N ALA A 345 -25.59 10.02 -0.63
CA ALA A 345 -26.05 10.49 0.67
C ALA A 345 -27.32 9.78 1.17
N THR A 346 -27.23 8.47 1.31
CA THR A 346 -28.31 7.55 1.71
C THR A 346 -27.78 6.52 2.71
N GLY A 347 -28.65 6.05 3.61
CA GLY A 347 -28.26 5.08 4.64
C GLY A 347 -27.39 5.69 5.73
N VAL A 348 -26.56 4.87 6.38
CA VAL A 348 -25.68 5.30 7.47
C VAL A 348 -24.30 5.61 6.92
N HIS A 349 -23.79 6.80 7.22
CA HIS A 349 -22.46 7.26 6.84
C HIS A 349 -21.62 7.57 8.07
N ARG A 350 -20.34 7.22 8.00
CA ARG A 350 -19.29 7.59 8.94
C ARG A 350 -18.47 8.72 8.35
N PHE A 351 -18.19 9.74 9.17
CA PHE A 351 -17.39 10.90 8.80
C PHE A 351 -16.15 10.99 9.68
N ARG A 352 -15.02 11.34 9.06
CA ARG A 352 -13.76 11.63 9.75
C ARG A 352 -13.05 12.80 9.09
N VAL A 353 -12.30 13.55 9.88
CA VAL A 353 -11.35 14.54 9.38
C VAL A 353 -9.94 14.01 9.60
N TYR A 354 -9.16 13.95 8.53
CA TYR A 354 -7.72 13.72 8.59
C TYR A 354 -7.00 15.07 8.62
N ALA A 355 -6.25 15.34 9.69
CA ALA A 355 -5.38 16.50 9.79
C ALA A 355 -3.94 16.06 9.50
N GLN A 356 -3.31 16.68 8.51
CA GLN A 356 -1.95 16.40 8.06
C GLN A 356 -1.09 17.67 8.14
N ASN A 357 0.05 17.60 8.81
CA ASN A 357 0.98 18.73 8.90
C ASN A 357 2.01 18.74 7.74
N ALA A 358 2.88 19.75 7.72
CA ALA A 358 3.92 19.92 6.70
C ALA A 358 4.92 18.75 6.62
N ALA A 359 5.14 18.01 7.72
CA ALA A 359 6.00 16.83 7.76
C ALA A 359 5.32 15.55 7.23
N GLY A 360 4.02 15.63 6.95
CA GLY A 360 3.20 14.52 6.46
C GLY A 360 2.64 13.63 7.57
N PHE A 361 2.84 13.97 8.85
CA PHE A 361 2.18 13.23 9.93
C PHE A 361 0.67 13.49 9.88
N VAL A 362 -0.11 12.43 9.97
CA VAL A 362 -1.57 12.46 9.86
C VAL A 362 -2.21 11.89 11.12
N ILE A 363 -3.24 12.58 11.61
CA ILE A 363 -4.10 12.09 12.69
C ILE A 363 -5.56 12.26 12.28
N SER A 364 -6.45 11.53 12.94
CA SER A 364 -7.88 11.55 12.65
C SER A 364 -8.72 12.08 13.80
N SER A 365 -9.86 12.69 13.45
CA SER A 365 -10.95 12.95 14.39
C SER A 365 -11.60 11.66 14.89
N PRO A 366 -12.40 11.74 15.98
CA PRO A 366 -13.43 10.74 16.23
C PRO A 366 -14.34 10.54 15.01
N ILE A 367 -14.94 9.36 14.90
CA ILE A 367 -15.94 9.05 13.88
C ILE A 367 -17.26 9.67 14.29
N VAL A 368 -17.86 10.44 13.38
CA VAL A 368 -19.26 10.86 13.49
C VAL A 368 -20.09 9.97 12.57
N GLU A 369 -21.00 9.19 13.11
CA GLU A 369 -21.89 8.32 12.34
C GLU A 369 -23.29 8.94 12.26
N ILE A 370 -23.80 9.11 11.04
CA ILE A 370 -25.04 9.83 10.75
C ILE A 370 -25.93 8.94 9.87
N ASN A 371 -27.17 8.74 10.29
CA ASN A 371 -28.19 8.15 9.43
C ASN A 371 -28.80 9.23 8.53
N MET A 372 -28.56 9.16 7.23
CA MET A 372 -29.03 10.17 6.26
C MET A 372 -30.56 10.21 6.10
N SER A 373 -31.29 9.19 6.58
CA SER A 373 -32.75 9.23 6.68
C SER A 373 -33.27 10.07 7.86
N ASP A 374 -32.49 10.19 8.94
CA ASP A 374 -32.74 11.11 10.05
C ASP A 374 -31.42 11.68 10.63
N PRO A 375 -30.79 12.64 9.93
CA PRO A 375 -29.45 13.09 10.28
C PRO A 375 -29.38 13.93 11.56
N ARG A 376 -30.51 14.12 12.26
CA ARG A 376 -30.54 14.73 13.59
C ARG A 376 -30.09 13.77 14.68
N SER A 377 -30.18 12.46 14.42
CA SER A 377 -29.62 11.42 15.28
C SER A 377 -28.26 11.01 14.73
N TYR A 378 -27.23 11.23 15.52
CA TYR A 378 -25.87 10.83 15.19
C TYR A 378 -25.14 10.33 16.44
N THR A 379 -24.13 9.50 16.23
CA THR A 379 -23.24 9.04 17.30
C THR A 379 -21.83 9.54 17.04
N VAL A 380 -21.06 9.68 18.11
CA VAL A 380 -19.63 9.99 18.05
C VAL A 380 -18.89 8.87 18.75
N SER A 381 -17.93 8.27 18.07
CA SER A 381 -17.08 7.21 18.63
C SER A 381 -15.61 7.52 18.35
N ASP A 382 -14.74 7.12 19.26
CA ASP A 382 -13.29 7.26 19.13
C ASP A 382 -12.65 5.88 19.23
N PHE A 383 -11.47 5.74 18.65
CA PHE A 383 -10.71 4.49 18.76
C PHE A 383 -10.01 4.42 20.10
N THR A 384 -10.01 3.23 20.68
CA THR A 384 -9.15 2.88 21.81
C THR A 384 -8.14 1.85 21.34
N VAL A 385 -6.84 2.16 21.49
CA VAL A 385 -5.77 1.20 21.23
C VAL A 385 -5.70 0.26 22.43
N ASN A 386 -5.92 -1.04 22.21
CA ASN A 386 -5.86 -2.03 23.27
C ASN A 386 -4.41 -2.49 23.52
N GLN A 387 -3.55 -1.60 24.03
CA GLN A 387 -2.18 -1.94 24.44
C GLN A 387 -2.20 -2.57 25.84
N THR A 388 -2.49 -3.87 25.93
CA THR A 388 -2.45 -4.59 27.23
C THR A 388 -1.04 -4.95 27.70
N GLN A 389 -0.01 -4.76 26.87
CA GLN A 389 1.37 -5.17 27.18
C GLN A 389 2.34 -4.01 26.95
N THR A 390 3.05 -3.61 28.00
CA THR A 390 4.27 -2.80 27.87
C THR A 390 5.29 -3.65 27.12
N VAL A 391 5.61 -3.27 25.88
CA VAL A 391 6.71 -3.90 25.15
C VAL A 391 8.00 -3.30 25.66
N ALA A 392 8.70 -4.03 26.54
CA ALA A 392 10.07 -3.67 26.88
C ALA A 392 10.93 -3.79 25.61
N ALA A 393 11.71 -2.76 25.30
CA ALA A 393 12.68 -2.78 24.21
C ALA A 393 13.85 -3.70 24.58
N GLU A 394 13.63 -5.01 24.63
CA GLU A 394 14.73 -5.97 24.69
C GLU A 394 15.28 -6.13 23.28
N SER A 395 16.44 -5.52 23.02
CA SER A 395 17.18 -5.69 21.79
C SER A 395 17.92 -7.04 21.83
N THR A 396 17.40 -8.01 21.10
CA THR A 396 18.14 -9.24 20.82
C THR A 396 19.27 -8.90 19.86
N GLN A 397 20.52 -8.84 20.35
CA GLN A 397 21.68 -8.67 19.46
C GLN A 397 21.82 -9.89 18.56
N ILE A 398 21.70 -9.70 17.24
CA ILE A 398 22.04 -10.70 16.23
C ILE A 398 23.32 -10.26 15.51
N ASN A 399 24.18 -11.24 15.26
CA ASN A 399 25.51 -11.07 14.69
C ASN A 399 25.44 -10.58 13.23
N GLU A 400 25.71 -9.29 13.02
CA GLU A 400 25.71 -8.56 11.73
C GLU A 400 26.79 -9.01 10.74
N THR A 401 27.67 -9.95 11.11
CA THR A 401 28.90 -10.26 10.33
C THR A 401 28.73 -11.28 9.20
N ALA A 402 27.51 -11.69 8.85
CA ALA A 402 27.31 -12.51 7.65
C ALA A 402 27.32 -11.64 6.38
N VAL A 403 28.50 -11.09 6.05
CA VAL A 403 28.80 -10.54 4.71
C VAL A 403 28.52 -11.66 3.71
N PHE A 404 27.50 -11.50 2.89
CA PHE A 404 27.27 -12.39 1.77
C PHE A 404 28.38 -12.12 0.74
N PRO A 405 29.27 -13.08 0.43
CA PRO A 405 30.00 -12.99 -0.82
C PRO A 405 28.98 -13.10 -1.95
N THR A 406 28.90 -12.07 -2.78
CA THR A 406 28.19 -12.06 -4.07
C THR A 406 28.79 -13.14 -4.96
N THR A 407 28.42 -14.40 -4.73
CA THR A 407 29.03 -15.55 -5.41
C THR A 407 27.98 -16.58 -5.77
N ALA A 408 27.85 -16.81 -7.07
CA ALA A 408 27.27 -17.97 -7.78
C ALA A 408 25.80 -18.37 -7.52
N SER A 409 25.22 -18.14 -6.34
CA SER A 409 23.87 -18.62 -5.97
C SER A 409 22.74 -17.99 -6.78
N GLY A 410 22.88 -16.72 -7.18
CA GLY A 410 21.90 -16.04 -8.04
C GLY A 410 21.74 -16.70 -9.41
N TRP A 411 22.84 -17.25 -9.96
CA TRP A 411 22.78 -17.97 -11.23
C TRP A 411 22.19 -19.37 -11.08
N PHE A 412 22.41 -20.04 -9.94
CA PHE A 412 21.78 -21.33 -9.64
C PHE A 412 20.25 -21.23 -9.48
N ASN A 413 19.74 -20.16 -8.87
CA ASN A 413 18.29 -19.94 -8.77
C ASN A 413 17.65 -19.67 -10.14
N LEU A 414 18.32 -18.92 -11.02
CA LEU A 414 17.88 -18.72 -12.40
C LEU A 414 17.86 -20.04 -13.19
N ILE A 415 18.85 -20.92 -12.98
CA ILE A 415 18.85 -22.27 -13.59
C ILE A 415 17.68 -23.10 -13.06
N PHE A 416 17.44 -23.11 -11.75
CA PHE A 416 16.37 -23.91 -11.16
C PHE A 416 14.98 -23.48 -11.66
N GLN A 417 14.71 -22.17 -11.71
CA GLN A 417 13.44 -21.64 -12.22
C GLN A 417 13.23 -21.98 -13.70
N ALA A 418 14.29 -21.93 -14.51
CA ALA A 418 14.20 -22.29 -15.91
C ALA A 418 14.02 -23.81 -16.14
N VAL A 419 14.60 -24.65 -15.27
CA VAL A 419 14.38 -26.10 -15.28
C VAL A 419 12.92 -26.42 -14.93
N GLU A 420 12.36 -25.80 -13.90
CA GLU A 420 10.95 -25.97 -13.52
C GLU A 420 10.00 -25.56 -14.65
N ALA A 421 10.17 -24.37 -15.23
CA ALA A 421 9.34 -23.92 -16.35
C ALA A 421 9.43 -24.84 -17.58
N THR A 422 10.60 -25.43 -17.82
CA THR A 422 10.81 -26.39 -18.91
C THR A 422 10.10 -27.71 -18.65
N LEU A 423 10.21 -28.26 -17.44
CA LEU A 423 9.53 -29.49 -17.04
C LEU A 423 8.00 -29.33 -17.12
N ASP A 424 7.50 -28.17 -16.73
CA ASP A 424 6.08 -27.84 -16.72
C ASP A 424 5.51 -27.66 -18.15
N THR A 425 6.33 -27.15 -19.07
CA THR A 425 6.00 -27.08 -20.51
C THR A 425 6.02 -28.46 -21.16
N LEU A 426 6.99 -29.31 -20.81
CA LEU A 426 7.07 -30.71 -21.27
C LEU A 426 5.87 -31.53 -20.79
N GLY A 427 5.45 -31.37 -19.53
CA GLY A 427 4.24 -31.98 -18.99
C GLY A 427 3.01 -31.62 -19.82
N ARG A 428 2.82 -30.33 -20.12
CA ARG A 428 1.71 -29.83 -20.95
C ARG A 428 1.73 -30.33 -22.40
N MET A 429 2.90 -30.59 -22.98
CA MET A 429 3.02 -31.18 -24.31
C MET A 429 2.68 -32.67 -24.32
N VAL A 430 3.15 -33.41 -23.30
CA VAL A 430 2.81 -34.84 -23.12
C VAL A 430 1.31 -35.01 -22.92
N ASP A 431 0.67 -34.17 -22.09
CA ASP A 431 -0.77 -34.19 -21.91
C ASP A 431 -1.53 -33.95 -23.21
N ARG A 432 -1.11 -32.99 -24.04
CA ARG A 432 -1.75 -32.74 -25.35
C ARG A 432 -1.60 -33.92 -26.32
N LEU A 433 -0.48 -34.61 -26.30
CA LEU A 433 -0.24 -35.79 -27.14
C LEU A 433 -1.06 -36.99 -26.67
N LEU A 434 -1.22 -37.17 -25.36
CA LEU A 434 -2.03 -38.25 -24.79
C LEU A 434 -3.53 -38.03 -24.99
N HIS A 435 -3.97 -36.77 -25.16
CA HIS A 435 -5.39 -36.44 -25.32
C HIS A 435 -5.78 -36.10 -26.77
N SER A 436 -4.85 -36.05 -27.73
CA SER A 436 -5.16 -35.80 -29.15
C SER A 436 -5.56 -37.05 -29.95
N GLU A 437 -5.41 -38.26 -29.39
CA GLU A 437 -5.80 -39.52 -30.05
C GLU A 437 -7.29 -39.90 -29.86
N GLY A 438 -8.07 -39.13 -29.10
CA GLY A 438 -9.47 -39.45 -28.79
C GLY A 438 -10.53 -38.92 -29.77
N ALA A 439 -10.17 -38.13 -30.78
CA ALA A 439 -11.15 -37.40 -31.60
C ALA A 439 -10.93 -37.58 -33.10
N GLN A 440 -11.24 -38.77 -33.63
CA GLN A 440 -11.87 -38.94 -34.95
C GLN A 440 -12.13 -40.43 -35.24
N THR A 441 -13.38 -40.86 -35.13
CA THR A 441 -14.03 -41.86 -36.01
C THR A 441 -15.51 -41.91 -35.68
N GLY A 442 -16.29 -41.06 -36.36
CA GLY A 442 -17.75 -41.08 -36.35
C GLY A 442 -18.26 -40.87 -37.76
N VAL A 443 -18.18 -41.92 -38.58
CA VAL A 443 -18.83 -41.98 -39.90
C VAL A 443 -20.29 -42.34 -39.69
N ARG A 444 -21.21 -41.44 -40.08
CA ARG A 444 -22.63 -41.77 -40.24
C ARG A 444 -22.83 -42.42 -41.61
N ILE A 445 -23.48 -43.58 -41.62
CA ILE A 445 -24.28 -44.10 -42.74
C ILE A 445 -25.74 -43.81 -42.41
#